data_AF-A0A8T1B1P5-F1
#
_entry.id   AF-A0A8T1B1P5-F1
#
_cell.length_a   1.000
_cell.length_b   1.000
_cell.length_c   1.000
_cell.angle_alpha   90.00
_cell.angle_beta   90.00
_cell.angle_gamma   90.00
#
_symmetry.space_group_name_H-M   'P 1'
#
loop_
_entity.id
_entity.type
_entity.pdbx_description
1 polymer ?
#
loop_
_entity_poly.entity_id
_entity_poly.type
_entity_poly.pdbx_seq_one_letter_code
_entity_poly.pdbx_strand_id
1 'polypeptide(L)'
;MSSRHGNRHTLMWLLACVCCFALGLISSYASTFSLASFQEKATQVKTNLLRARPSTWQSPLQVHQSNDSSIDDAYARGIILCLHNGIVAMGVSLIRELRCLGNTELIQVYHCFPDEMSDDSRALLTMNDSKVEIVDVCTEILSKNGPENLFLGDTKLATAFQNYWIKPLALYHTKLREVILVDGDAVLLRDPSVLRLMSGYQRTGTTFFRDRVAKMNRFLNKKREDGKPYIKHLIDSFPYKKLGLKGPKPSEELKKTFSWRGDTGHEMDSSMVLVDKTRAGKAMEVLKELIFSTRFHLQFSWGDKEAFWIAYELAHQDYFFSPWGLSLLESVPNNDLAHPNTMCGSMAHFLPTENETDAAELLYVNGKALLEPFPSGVEKTVKGKRSRMFNLNPTHLTPRYRHDDFDLATSKSFECMDNLGSVPLPHYFFGRLLRRRFHYFAAETNAYEALGDCPERTDVFFLSELSSFAFLQAERTTSMQGIRRVRRSSLSRRELPSLHGVNELPGRGSKMNVDKKLAFFLDVLKVHDSSSPENKGLPLPDKLFLNHRYNNAYSHAVKTFTPSELNQLNALMRMHQVGKANR
;
A
#
# COMPACT_ATOMS: atom_id res chain seq x y z
N MET A 1 -4.70 -78.43 27.88
CA MET A 1 -3.48 -77.73 28.35
C MET A 1 -3.16 -76.61 27.35
N SER A 2 -3.48 -75.38 27.72
CA SER A 2 -3.45 -74.20 26.85
C SER A 2 -2.38 -73.22 27.33
N SER A 3 -1.28 -73.05 26.59
CA SER A 3 -0.34 -71.93 26.75
C SER A 3 0.63 -71.77 25.57
N ARG A 4 0.14 -71.61 24.33
CA ARG A 4 0.99 -71.29 23.16
C ARG A 4 0.48 -70.13 22.28
N HIS A 5 -0.24 -69.17 22.84
CA HIS A 5 -0.69 -67.97 22.10
C HIS A 5 -0.18 -66.63 22.66
N GLY A 6 0.60 -66.62 23.74
CA GLY A 6 1.13 -65.38 24.35
C GLY A 6 2.43 -64.83 23.76
N ASN A 7 3.13 -65.55 22.88
CA ASN A 7 4.53 -65.20 22.53
C ASN A 7 4.73 -64.62 21.11
N ARG A 8 3.71 -64.64 20.24
CA ARG A 8 3.83 -64.09 18.87
C ARG A 8 3.54 -62.59 18.80
N HIS A 9 2.57 -62.10 19.58
CA HIS A 9 2.24 -60.67 19.61
C HIS A 9 3.33 -59.82 20.29
N THR A 10 3.95 -60.34 21.35
CA THR A 10 5.04 -59.67 22.06
C THR A 10 6.30 -59.56 21.21
N LEU A 11 6.60 -60.60 20.42
CA LEU A 11 7.73 -60.61 19.49
C LEU A 11 7.51 -59.64 18.31
N MET A 12 6.28 -59.54 17.79
CA MET A 12 5.94 -58.55 16.75
C MET A 12 6.02 -57.11 17.26
N TRP A 13 5.60 -56.85 18.51
CA TRP A 13 5.72 -55.52 19.11
C TRP A 13 7.17 -55.13 19.39
N LEU A 14 8.01 -56.07 19.81
CA LEU A 14 9.45 -55.84 19.98
C LEU A 14 10.14 -55.55 18.65
N LEU A 15 9.82 -56.30 17.58
CA LEU A 15 10.35 -56.04 16.24
C LEU A 15 9.90 -54.68 15.70
N ALA A 16 8.64 -54.28 15.92
CA ALA A 16 8.15 -52.96 15.52
C ALA A 16 8.86 -51.82 16.29
N CYS A 17 9.11 -51.99 17.59
CA CYS A 17 9.84 -51.00 18.38
C CYS A 17 11.31 -50.88 17.94
N VAL A 18 11.96 -52.00 17.63
CA VAL A 18 13.35 -52.01 17.12
C VAL A 18 13.43 -51.35 15.75
N CYS A 19 12.46 -51.60 14.85
CA CYS A 19 12.39 -50.91 13.55
C CYS A 19 12.15 -49.40 13.69
N CYS A 20 11.26 -48.96 14.59
CA CYS A 20 11.03 -47.54 14.84
C CYS A 20 12.27 -46.85 15.46
N PHE A 21 13.00 -47.55 16.34
CA PHE A 21 14.23 -47.03 16.93
C PHE A 21 15.37 -46.95 15.90
N ALA A 22 15.49 -47.95 15.03
CA ALA A 22 16.45 -47.95 13.92
C ALA A 22 16.14 -46.83 12.90
N LEU A 23 14.87 -46.62 12.54
CA LEU A 23 14.45 -45.53 11.67
C LEU A 23 14.68 -44.15 12.31
N GLY A 24 14.47 -44.02 13.63
CA GLY A 24 14.81 -42.81 14.39
C GLY A 24 16.31 -42.54 14.43
N LEU A 25 17.14 -43.57 14.57
CA LEU A 25 18.60 -43.45 14.52
C LEU A 25 19.10 -43.09 13.12
N ILE A 26 18.52 -43.67 12.05
CA ILE A 26 18.86 -43.33 10.66
C ILE A 26 18.43 -41.89 10.34
N SER A 27 17.26 -41.45 10.81
CA SER A 27 16.79 -40.06 10.67
C SER A 27 17.70 -39.07 11.43
N SER A 28 18.14 -39.43 12.63
CA SER A 28 19.09 -38.63 13.43
C SER A 28 20.49 -38.58 12.79
N TYR A 29 20.98 -39.69 12.24
CA TYR A 29 22.25 -39.75 11.51
C TYR A 29 22.19 -38.96 10.19
N ALA A 30 21.08 -39.03 9.45
CA ALA A 30 20.89 -38.24 8.23
C ALA A 30 20.79 -36.73 8.53
N SER A 31 20.18 -36.37 9.65
CA SER A 31 20.05 -34.97 10.10
C SER A 31 21.40 -34.38 10.55
N THR A 32 22.24 -35.19 11.21
CA THR A 32 23.57 -34.76 11.68
C THR A 32 24.62 -34.72 10.56
N PHE A 33 24.57 -35.65 9.59
CA PHE A 33 25.40 -35.57 8.37
C PHE A 33 25.00 -34.39 7.48
N SER A 34 23.70 -34.09 7.37
CA SER A 34 23.20 -32.91 6.66
C SER A 34 23.73 -31.63 7.32
N LEU A 35 23.59 -31.48 8.65
CA LEU A 35 24.11 -30.32 9.38
C LEU A 35 25.63 -30.15 9.25
N ALA A 36 26.41 -31.23 9.35
CA ALA A 36 27.86 -31.19 9.21
C ALA A 36 28.28 -30.77 7.79
N SER A 37 27.61 -31.28 6.75
CA SER A 37 27.87 -30.89 5.35
C SER A 37 27.46 -29.45 5.04
N PHE A 38 26.43 -28.94 5.72
CA PHE A 38 25.99 -27.53 5.64
C PHE A 38 27.00 -26.60 6.31
N GLN A 39 27.55 -26.99 7.45
CA GLN A 39 28.55 -26.20 8.17
C GLN A 39 29.87 -26.14 7.39
N GLU A 40 30.27 -27.22 6.73
CA GLU A 40 31.46 -27.28 5.89
C GLU A 40 31.28 -26.44 4.60
N LYS A 41 30.13 -26.54 3.91
CA LYS A 41 29.80 -25.70 2.74
C LYS A 41 29.64 -24.21 3.09
N ALA A 42 29.02 -23.88 4.22
CA ALA A 42 28.88 -22.49 4.68
C ALA A 42 30.24 -21.87 5.05
N THR A 43 31.15 -22.67 5.62
CA THR A 43 32.51 -22.21 5.91
C THR A 43 33.31 -22.02 4.62
N GLN A 44 33.15 -22.90 3.62
CA GLN A 44 33.79 -22.77 2.31
C GLN A 44 33.29 -21.54 1.52
N VAL A 45 31.97 -21.25 1.55
CA VAL A 45 31.38 -20.05 0.93
C VAL A 45 31.84 -18.77 1.63
N LYS A 46 31.92 -18.76 2.97
CA LYS A 46 32.42 -17.62 3.75
C LYS A 46 33.91 -17.35 3.49
N THR A 47 34.70 -18.39 3.27
CA THR A 47 36.15 -18.26 2.97
C THR A 47 36.39 -17.79 1.53
N ASN A 48 35.52 -18.14 0.58
CA ASN A 48 35.57 -17.65 -0.81
C ASN A 48 35.09 -16.20 -0.95
N LEU A 49 34.06 -15.79 -0.20
CA LEU A 49 33.59 -14.39 -0.15
C LEU A 49 34.61 -13.45 0.50
N LEU A 50 35.39 -13.92 1.48
CA LEU A 50 36.43 -13.12 2.14
C LEU A 50 37.76 -13.06 1.36
N ARG A 51 37.92 -13.86 0.28
CA ARG A 51 39.10 -13.83 -0.61
C ARG A 51 38.90 -13.08 -1.92
N ALA A 52 37.67 -12.69 -2.26
CA ALA A 52 37.41 -11.87 -3.43
C ALA A 52 37.82 -10.41 -3.17
N ARG A 53 39.04 -10.05 -3.56
CA ARG A 53 39.46 -8.64 -3.64
C ARG A 53 38.58 -7.92 -4.69
N PRO A 54 38.23 -6.63 -4.49
CA PRO A 54 37.51 -5.87 -5.49
C PRO A 54 38.39 -5.73 -6.72
N SER A 55 37.95 -6.27 -7.87
CA SER A 55 38.57 -5.95 -9.14
C SER A 55 38.24 -4.50 -9.48
N THR A 56 39.29 -3.73 -9.68
CA THR A 56 39.29 -2.37 -10.21
C THR A 56 38.54 -2.32 -11.54
N TRP A 57 37.32 -1.78 -11.52
CA TRP A 57 36.66 -1.31 -12.73
C TRP A 57 37.34 0.01 -13.15
N GLN A 58 38.29 -0.10 -14.05
CA GLN A 58 38.82 1.05 -14.78
C GLN A 58 37.74 1.56 -15.72
N SER A 59 37.25 2.78 -15.47
CA SER A 59 36.49 3.55 -16.45
C SER A 59 37.39 3.93 -17.62
N PRO A 60 36.86 3.91 -18.85
CA PRO A 60 37.10 5.07 -19.68
C PRO A 60 35.82 5.48 -20.41
N LEU A 61 35.39 6.71 -20.16
CA LEU A 61 34.86 7.64 -21.16
C LEU A 61 34.74 9.00 -20.49
N GLN A 62 35.75 9.84 -20.75
CA GLN A 62 35.66 11.28 -20.52
C GLN A 62 34.53 11.82 -21.40
N VAL A 63 33.40 12.14 -20.79
CA VAL A 63 32.39 12.99 -21.41
C VAL A 63 32.73 14.42 -21.05
N HIS A 64 33.08 15.21 -22.06
CA HIS A 64 33.27 16.65 -21.94
C HIS A 64 32.00 17.28 -21.35
N GLN A 65 32.18 18.01 -20.25
CA GLN A 65 31.15 18.84 -19.63
C GLN A 65 30.76 20.00 -20.55
N SER A 66 29.49 20.03 -20.96
CA SER A 66 28.76 21.26 -21.28
C SER A 66 27.72 21.49 -20.18
N ASN A 67 28.04 22.39 -19.25
CA ASN A 67 27.32 22.59 -17.97
C ASN A 67 26.00 23.38 -18.07
N ASP A 68 25.37 23.43 -19.24
CA ASP A 68 24.10 24.17 -19.43
C ASP A 68 22.95 23.28 -19.95
N SER A 69 23.19 21.98 -20.21
CA SER A 69 22.18 21.03 -20.71
C SER A 69 21.68 20.01 -19.69
N SER A 70 22.19 20.01 -18.45
CA SER A 70 21.93 18.95 -17.47
C SER A 70 20.67 19.16 -16.62
N ILE A 71 20.26 20.42 -16.37
CA ILE A 71 19.09 20.72 -15.53
C ILE A 71 17.77 20.44 -16.28
N ASP A 72 17.70 20.74 -17.58
CA ASP A 72 16.52 20.50 -18.41
C ASP A 72 16.21 19.02 -18.65
N ASP A 73 17.24 18.17 -18.57
CA ASP A 73 17.09 16.70 -18.64
C ASP A 73 16.66 16.10 -17.29
N ALA A 74 17.13 16.67 -16.17
CA ALA A 74 16.80 16.18 -14.83
C ALA A 74 15.29 16.18 -14.53
N TYR A 75 14.55 17.15 -15.07
CA TYR A 75 13.09 17.26 -14.95
C TYR A 75 12.34 16.83 -16.22
N ALA A 76 12.98 16.11 -17.14
CA ALA A 76 12.32 15.61 -18.34
C ALA A 76 11.17 14.65 -17.99
N ARG A 77 11.42 13.72 -17.06
CA ARG A 77 10.48 12.64 -16.70
C ARG A 77 10.59 12.30 -15.23
N GLY A 78 9.46 12.00 -14.61
CA GLY A 78 9.45 11.58 -13.22
C GLY A 78 8.11 11.09 -12.71
N ILE A 79 8.15 10.58 -11.49
CA ILE A 79 7.01 10.05 -10.76
C ILE A 79 6.65 11.01 -9.63
N ILE A 80 5.36 11.26 -9.42
CA ILE A 80 4.84 12.00 -8.27
C ILE A 80 4.11 11.05 -7.33
N LEU A 81 4.48 11.12 -6.04
CA LEU A 81 3.75 10.51 -4.94
C LEU A 81 3.21 11.63 -4.04
N CYS A 82 1.98 11.52 -3.58
CA CYS A 82 1.41 12.46 -2.60
C CYS A 82 1.23 11.73 -1.28
N LEU A 83 2.00 12.12 -0.25
CA LEU A 83 2.09 11.37 1.00
C LEU A 83 1.88 12.28 2.21
N HIS A 84 1.44 11.67 3.30
CA HIS A 84 1.39 12.26 4.64
C HIS A 84 1.91 11.22 5.64
N ASN A 85 2.23 11.64 6.87
CA ASN A 85 2.83 10.77 7.91
C ASN A 85 2.16 9.39 8.06
N GLY A 86 0.84 9.30 7.90
CA GLY A 86 0.08 8.07 8.08
C GLY A 86 0.21 7.03 6.95
N ILE A 87 0.87 7.37 5.84
CA ILE A 87 1.10 6.45 4.70
C ILE A 87 2.56 6.48 4.21
N VAL A 88 3.49 7.04 4.99
CA VAL A 88 4.92 7.15 4.61
C VAL A 88 5.52 5.77 4.36
N ALA A 89 5.27 4.79 5.21
CA ALA A 89 5.80 3.44 5.00
C ALA A 89 5.29 2.80 3.69
N MET A 90 4.05 3.11 3.28
CA MET A 90 3.53 2.68 1.97
C MET A 90 4.28 3.36 0.82
N GLY A 91 4.55 4.66 0.95
CA GLY A 91 5.34 5.41 -0.02
C GLY A 91 6.80 4.92 -0.13
N VAL A 92 7.49 4.75 0.99
CA VAL A 92 8.86 4.22 1.06
C VAL A 92 8.96 2.88 0.35
N SER A 93 8.03 1.99 0.66
CA SER A 93 8.02 0.67 0.04
C SER A 93 7.66 0.74 -1.45
N LEU A 94 6.90 1.74 -1.90
CA LEU A 94 6.57 1.92 -3.34
C LEU A 94 7.81 2.39 -4.10
N ILE A 95 8.55 3.33 -3.53
CA ILE A 95 9.83 3.80 -4.06
C ILE A 95 10.76 2.60 -4.25
N ARG A 96 10.88 1.72 -3.25
CA ARG A 96 11.68 0.50 -3.37
C ARG A 96 11.17 -0.45 -4.46
N GLU A 97 9.86 -0.67 -4.54
CA GLU A 97 9.27 -1.51 -5.60
C GLU A 97 9.56 -0.95 -7.00
N LEU A 98 9.44 0.37 -7.20
CA LEU A 98 9.80 1.04 -8.45
C LEU A 98 11.27 0.78 -8.82
N ARG A 99 12.19 0.91 -7.87
CA ARG A 99 13.61 0.60 -8.11
C ARG A 99 13.84 -0.87 -8.42
N CYS A 100 13.15 -1.78 -7.74
CA CYS A 100 13.22 -3.21 -8.00
C CYS A 100 12.54 -3.63 -9.32
N LEU A 101 11.77 -2.75 -9.96
CA LEU A 101 11.24 -2.90 -11.32
C LEU A 101 12.15 -2.25 -12.38
N GLY A 102 13.27 -1.64 -11.97
CA GLY A 102 14.26 -1.03 -12.85
C GLY A 102 14.04 0.47 -13.11
N ASN A 103 13.06 1.10 -12.47
CA ASN A 103 12.80 2.52 -12.66
C ASN A 103 13.92 3.36 -12.02
N THR A 104 14.52 4.26 -12.79
CA THR A 104 15.62 5.14 -12.32
C THR A 104 15.27 6.63 -12.39
N GLU A 105 13.99 6.95 -12.61
CA GLU A 105 13.52 8.32 -12.78
C GLU A 105 13.47 9.08 -11.44
N LEU A 106 13.42 10.41 -11.53
CA LEU A 106 13.16 11.29 -10.41
C LEU A 106 11.82 10.94 -9.77
N ILE A 107 11.77 10.84 -8.45
CA ILE A 107 10.53 10.71 -7.69
C ILE A 107 10.35 11.96 -6.84
N GLN A 108 9.26 12.68 -7.04
CA GLN A 108 8.88 13.81 -6.19
C GLN A 108 7.77 13.38 -5.23
N VAL A 109 8.02 13.52 -3.93
CA VAL A 109 7.04 13.29 -2.87
C VAL A 109 6.47 14.64 -2.45
N TYR A 110 5.20 14.86 -2.75
CA TYR A 110 4.46 16.07 -2.39
C TYR A 110 3.73 15.91 -1.06
N HIS A 111 3.80 16.95 -0.24
CA HIS A 111 2.99 17.15 0.97
C HIS A 111 2.70 18.65 1.17
N CYS A 112 1.87 18.99 2.16
CA CYS A 112 1.45 20.34 2.48
C CYS A 112 1.71 20.64 3.96
N PHE A 113 2.66 21.54 4.20
CA PHE A 113 3.17 21.98 5.51
C PHE A 113 4.05 20.96 6.26
N PRO A 114 4.95 21.44 7.15
CA PRO A 114 5.80 20.57 7.96
C PRO A 114 5.04 19.66 8.93
N ASP A 115 3.87 20.06 9.41
CA ASP A 115 3.09 19.25 10.36
C ASP A 115 2.47 17.99 9.71
N GLU A 116 2.29 17.98 8.39
CA GLU A 116 1.74 16.82 7.66
C GLU A 116 2.78 15.72 7.43
N MET A 117 4.07 16.10 7.36
CA MET A 117 5.19 15.20 7.10
C MET A 117 6.34 15.55 8.03
N SER A 118 6.67 14.68 8.99
CA SER A 118 7.75 14.90 9.96
C SER A 118 9.14 14.78 9.34
N ASP A 119 10.16 15.31 10.01
CA ASP A 119 11.54 15.19 9.55
C ASP A 119 12.04 13.74 9.54
N ASP A 120 11.59 12.89 10.47
CA ASP A 120 11.85 11.45 10.44
C ASP A 120 11.26 10.78 9.20
N SER A 121 10.03 11.14 8.84
CA SER A 121 9.37 10.65 7.62
C SER A 121 10.10 11.10 6.36
N ARG A 122 10.56 12.35 6.34
CA ARG A 122 11.37 12.89 5.24
C ARG A 122 12.68 12.12 5.10
N ALA A 123 13.40 11.94 6.21
CA ALA A 123 14.65 11.19 6.24
C ALA A 123 14.45 9.74 5.76
N LEU A 124 13.36 9.08 6.18
CA LEU A 124 13.04 7.72 5.77
C LEU A 124 12.78 7.59 4.27
N LEU A 125 12.08 8.55 3.66
CA LEU A 125 11.80 8.56 2.22
C LEU A 125 13.07 8.71 1.36
N THR A 126 14.05 9.47 1.85
CA THR A 126 15.29 9.76 1.11
C THR A 126 16.46 8.84 1.45
N MET A 127 16.37 8.08 2.54
CA MET A 127 17.50 7.34 3.15
C MET A 127 18.33 6.52 2.16
N ASN A 128 17.67 5.85 1.22
CA ASN A 128 18.30 4.90 0.29
C ASN A 128 18.06 5.27 -1.18
N ASP A 129 17.73 6.53 -1.46
CA ASP A 129 17.43 6.97 -2.82
C ASP A 129 17.74 8.46 -3.01
N SER A 130 18.85 8.77 -3.65
CA SER A 130 19.28 10.14 -3.95
C SER A 130 18.45 10.83 -5.03
N LYS A 131 17.54 10.12 -5.70
CA LYS A 131 16.60 10.67 -6.70
C LYS A 131 15.19 10.86 -6.13
N VAL A 132 15.05 10.87 -4.82
CA VAL A 132 13.79 11.25 -4.16
C VAL A 132 13.90 12.71 -3.70
N GLU A 133 13.03 13.55 -4.23
CA GLU A 133 12.84 14.94 -3.79
C GLU A 133 11.56 15.04 -2.96
N ILE A 134 11.59 15.80 -1.87
CA ILE A 134 10.40 16.07 -1.05
C ILE A 134 10.01 17.53 -1.24
N VAL A 135 8.75 17.77 -1.57
CA VAL A 135 8.21 19.08 -1.92
C VAL A 135 7.09 19.45 -0.95
N ASP A 136 7.33 20.48 -0.14
CA ASP A 136 6.28 21.15 0.64
C ASP A 136 5.61 22.22 -0.24
N VAL A 137 4.64 21.77 -1.04
CA VAL A 137 4.03 22.63 -2.07
C VAL A 137 3.26 23.81 -1.46
N CYS A 138 2.72 23.64 -0.26
CA CYS A 138 1.94 24.69 0.40
C CYS A 138 2.84 25.81 0.91
N THR A 139 3.93 25.45 1.60
CA THR A 139 4.91 26.43 2.07
C THR A 139 5.60 27.12 0.91
N GLU A 140 5.98 26.38 -0.14
CA GLU A 140 6.63 26.96 -1.32
C GLU A 140 5.74 27.99 -2.02
N ILE A 141 4.48 27.68 -2.31
CA ILE A 141 3.56 28.62 -2.97
C ILE A 141 3.23 29.83 -2.07
N LEU A 142 3.01 29.61 -0.76
CA LEU A 142 2.73 30.72 0.18
C LEU A 142 3.90 31.70 0.28
N SER A 143 5.13 31.22 0.12
CA SER A 143 6.34 32.04 0.15
C SER A 143 6.52 32.92 -1.11
N LYS A 144 5.77 32.66 -2.18
CA LYS A 144 5.84 33.45 -3.41
C LYS A 144 5.14 34.80 -3.24
N ASN A 145 5.48 35.73 -4.12
CA ASN A 145 4.85 37.05 -4.22
C ASN A 145 4.04 37.15 -5.52
N GLY A 146 3.04 38.04 -5.53
CA GLY A 146 2.27 38.35 -6.73
C GLY A 146 1.48 37.14 -7.27
N PRO A 147 1.35 37.00 -8.61
CA PRO A 147 0.52 35.97 -9.24
C PRO A 147 0.96 34.51 -8.99
N GLU A 148 2.21 34.31 -8.56
CA GLU A 148 2.74 32.98 -8.21
C GLU A 148 2.27 32.50 -6.83
N ASN A 149 1.85 33.42 -5.95
CA ASN A 149 1.20 33.06 -4.69
C ASN A 149 -0.25 32.67 -4.95
N LEU A 150 -0.47 31.43 -5.37
CA LEU A 150 -1.80 30.93 -5.72
C LEU A 150 -2.78 30.93 -4.54
N PHE A 151 -2.26 30.95 -3.32
CA PHE A 151 -3.05 31.01 -2.09
C PHE A 151 -3.37 32.44 -1.67
N LEU A 152 -2.79 33.45 -2.32
CA LEU A 152 -2.94 34.87 -1.97
C LEU A 152 -2.64 35.16 -0.48
N GLY A 153 -1.69 34.41 0.10
CA GLY A 153 -1.36 34.47 1.52
C GLY A 153 -2.38 33.83 2.47
N ASP A 154 -3.47 33.22 1.97
CA ASP A 154 -4.47 32.54 2.78
C ASP A 154 -4.02 31.11 3.14
N THR A 155 -3.55 30.95 4.39
CA THR A 155 -3.15 29.66 4.93
C THR A 155 -4.30 28.66 5.03
N LYS A 156 -5.55 29.11 5.21
CA LYS A 156 -6.71 28.21 5.24
C LYS A 156 -6.98 27.60 3.87
N LEU A 157 -6.82 28.40 2.82
CA LEU A 157 -6.93 27.92 1.45
C LEU A 157 -5.84 26.89 1.12
N ALA A 158 -4.61 27.12 1.60
CA ALA A 158 -3.53 26.14 1.49
C ALA A 158 -3.82 24.85 2.26
N THR A 159 -4.29 24.94 3.52
CA THR A 159 -4.70 23.78 4.33
C THR A 159 -5.80 22.94 3.66
N ALA A 160 -6.66 23.54 2.83
CA ALA A 160 -7.66 22.81 2.06
C ALA A 160 -7.07 21.83 1.02
N PHE A 161 -5.74 21.83 0.81
CA PHE A 161 -5.03 20.84 0.01
C PHE A 161 -4.44 19.68 0.81
N GLN A 162 -4.54 19.62 2.14
CA GLN A 162 -4.15 18.44 2.96
C GLN A 162 -5.17 17.29 2.81
N ASN A 163 -5.40 16.86 1.57
CA ASN A 163 -6.28 15.77 1.14
C ASN A 163 -5.97 15.43 -0.33
N TYR A 164 -6.81 14.63 -0.99
CA TYR A 164 -6.63 14.20 -2.38
C TYR A 164 -6.37 15.33 -3.40
N TRP A 165 -6.86 16.55 -3.16
CA TRP A 165 -6.61 17.69 -4.05
C TRP A 165 -5.13 18.11 -4.15
N ILE A 166 -4.25 17.63 -3.26
CA ILE A 166 -2.81 17.82 -3.43
C ILE A 166 -2.29 17.19 -4.74
N LYS A 167 -2.93 16.13 -5.24
CA LYS A 167 -2.50 15.44 -6.48
C LYS A 167 -2.54 16.37 -7.71
N PRO A 168 -3.66 17.03 -8.06
CA PRO A 168 -3.67 17.98 -9.15
C PRO A 168 -2.85 19.24 -8.86
N LEU A 169 -2.71 19.65 -7.59
CA LEU A 169 -1.80 20.75 -7.23
C LEU A 169 -0.34 20.38 -7.53
N ALA A 170 0.09 19.16 -7.20
CA ALA A 170 1.41 18.63 -7.47
C ALA A 170 1.69 18.55 -8.98
N LEU A 171 0.74 18.05 -9.76
CA LEU A 171 0.83 18.02 -11.23
C LEU A 171 0.95 19.43 -11.82
N TYR A 172 0.18 20.40 -11.32
CA TYR A 172 0.28 21.79 -11.76
C TYR A 172 1.64 22.39 -11.41
N HIS A 173 2.07 22.23 -10.14
CA HIS A 173 3.25 22.86 -9.56
C HIS A 173 4.59 22.32 -10.10
N THR A 174 4.70 21.01 -10.32
CA THR A 174 5.98 20.38 -10.67
C THR A 174 6.63 20.96 -11.93
N LYS A 175 7.96 20.96 -11.95
CA LYS A 175 8.76 21.25 -13.15
C LYS A 175 8.91 20.05 -14.09
N LEU A 176 8.50 18.86 -13.66
CA LEU A 176 8.52 17.65 -14.49
C LEU A 176 7.71 17.87 -15.76
N ARG A 177 8.25 17.47 -16.91
CA ARG A 177 7.56 17.56 -18.21
C ARG A 177 6.62 16.36 -18.43
N GLU A 178 7.14 15.14 -18.32
CA GLU A 178 6.35 13.90 -18.42
C GLU A 178 6.17 13.25 -17.05
N VAL A 179 4.98 13.44 -16.47
CA VAL A 179 4.62 13.05 -15.11
C VAL A 179 3.87 11.73 -15.09
N ILE A 180 4.25 10.85 -14.17
CA ILE A 180 3.41 9.72 -13.72
C ILE A 180 3.06 9.95 -12.25
N LEU A 181 1.82 10.31 -11.95
CA LEU A 181 1.32 10.37 -10.57
C LEU A 181 0.82 8.99 -10.18
N VAL A 182 1.21 8.50 -9.00
CA VAL A 182 0.81 7.17 -8.48
C VAL A 182 0.41 7.26 -7.01
N ASP A 183 -0.63 6.53 -6.62
CA ASP A 183 -1.00 6.36 -5.22
C ASP A 183 0.04 5.53 -4.44
N GLY A 184 0.25 5.89 -3.16
CA GLY A 184 1.18 5.17 -2.29
C GLY A 184 0.80 3.72 -2.01
N ASP A 185 -0.48 3.35 -2.14
CA ASP A 185 -1.00 2.00 -1.92
C ASP A 185 -1.18 1.18 -3.22
N ALA A 186 -0.55 1.61 -4.31
CA ALA A 186 -0.44 0.82 -5.53
C ALA A 186 0.59 -0.32 -5.38
N VAL A 187 0.25 -1.48 -5.94
CA VAL A 187 1.10 -2.64 -6.15
C VAL A 187 1.34 -2.74 -7.66
N LEU A 188 2.54 -2.36 -8.09
CA LEU A 188 2.93 -2.36 -9.49
C LEU A 188 3.49 -3.73 -9.87
N LEU A 189 3.14 -4.22 -11.06
CA LEU A 189 3.68 -5.48 -11.59
C LEU A 189 4.73 -5.27 -12.68
N ARG A 190 4.78 -4.04 -13.20
CA ARG A 190 5.69 -3.58 -14.25
C ARG A 190 6.08 -2.13 -13.97
N ASP A 191 7.25 -1.71 -14.44
CA ASP A 191 7.64 -0.29 -14.40
C ASP A 191 6.60 0.55 -15.20
N PRO A 192 5.92 1.53 -14.56
CA PRO A 192 4.89 2.32 -15.22
C PRO A 192 5.45 3.23 -16.33
N SER A 193 6.77 3.42 -16.42
CA SER A 193 7.40 4.16 -17.52
C SER A 193 7.04 3.59 -18.91
N VAL A 194 6.74 2.28 -18.97
CA VAL A 194 6.30 1.59 -20.20
C VAL A 194 5.07 2.24 -20.84
N LEU A 195 4.22 2.88 -20.05
CA LEU A 195 3.01 3.53 -20.55
C LEU A 195 3.31 4.68 -21.51
N ARG A 196 4.49 5.31 -21.42
CA ARG A 196 4.90 6.36 -22.35
C ARG A 196 5.13 5.84 -23.78
N LEU A 197 5.35 4.54 -23.92
CA LEU A 197 5.52 3.87 -25.20
C LEU A 197 4.19 3.44 -25.84
N MET A 198 3.09 3.52 -25.10
CA MET A 198 1.77 3.11 -25.58
C MET A 198 1.20 4.15 -26.55
N SER A 199 0.49 3.68 -27.59
CA SER A 199 -0.07 4.52 -28.66
C SER A 199 -0.96 5.65 -28.15
N GLY A 200 -1.79 5.37 -27.12
CA GLY A 200 -2.64 6.38 -26.49
C GLY A 200 -1.86 7.56 -25.90
N TYR A 201 -0.77 7.28 -25.19
CA TYR A 201 0.12 8.30 -24.64
C TYR A 201 0.92 9.01 -25.73
N GLN A 202 1.48 8.27 -26.70
CA GLN A 202 2.23 8.87 -27.80
C GLN A 202 1.39 9.85 -28.62
N ARG A 203 0.10 9.56 -28.83
CA ARG A 203 -0.82 10.50 -29.49
C ARG A 203 -1.18 11.70 -28.61
N THR A 204 -1.70 11.47 -27.41
CA THR A 204 -2.38 12.54 -26.63
C THR A 204 -1.53 13.17 -25.53
N GLY A 205 -0.52 12.45 -25.04
CA GLY A 205 0.33 12.87 -23.94
C GLY A 205 -0.31 12.54 -22.61
N THR A 206 -1.40 11.77 -22.63
CA THR A 206 -2.14 11.41 -21.44
C THR A 206 -2.40 9.91 -21.41
N THR A 207 -2.54 9.38 -20.20
CA THR A 207 -3.16 8.07 -19.99
C THR A 207 -3.91 8.11 -18.68
N PHE A 208 -5.23 7.96 -18.78
CA PHE A 208 -6.16 7.91 -17.66
C PHE A 208 -6.83 6.54 -17.59
N PHE A 209 -7.21 6.11 -16.38
CA PHE A 209 -7.85 4.83 -16.15
C PHE A 209 -9.31 5.02 -15.75
N ARG A 210 -10.18 4.07 -16.10
CA ARG A 210 -11.63 4.15 -15.84
C ARG A 210 -11.92 3.73 -14.39
N ASP A 211 -12.83 4.42 -13.72
CA ASP A 211 -13.32 3.98 -12.41
C ASP A 211 -14.44 2.92 -12.58
N ARG A 212 -14.97 2.47 -11.46
CA ARG A 212 -16.11 1.56 -11.39
C ARG A 212 -17.35 2.20 -11.97
N VAL A 213 -18.04 1.45 -12.81
CA VAL A 213 -19.32 1.86 -13.39
C VAL A 213 -20.46 1.38 -12.49
N ALA A 214 -21.13 2.32 -11.81
CA ALA A 214 -22.32 2.01 -11.03
C ALA A 214 -23.33 3.16 -11.08
N LYS A 215 -24.62 2.80 -11.12
CA LYS A 215 -25.72 3.76 -11.07
C LYS A 215 -25.65 4.58 -9.80
N MET A 216 -25.42 5.88 -9.94
CA MET A 216 -25.43 6.80 -8.80
C MET A 216 -25.89 8.19 -9.20
N ASN A 217 -26.75 8.78 -8.37
CA ASN A 217 -27.15 10.19 -8.43
C ASN A 217 -26.30 11.01 -7.44
N ARG A 218 -24.98 11.00 -7.65
CA ARG A 218 -23.99 11.73 -6.85
C ARG A 218 -22.89 12.28 -7.74
N PHE A 219 -22.09 13.20 -7.21
CA PHE A 219 -20.92 13.76 -7.89
C PHE A 219 -21.27 14.33 -9.27
N LEU A 220 -20.61 13.90 -10.34
CA LEU A 220 -20.87 14.37 -11.71
C LEU A 220 -22.33 14.18 -12.16
N ASN A 221 -23.01 13.16 -11.63
CA ASN A 221 -24.40 12.84 -11.93
C ASN A 221 -25.41 13.50 -11.01
N LYS A 222 -24.97 14.16 -9.93
CA LYS A 222 -25.89 14.84 -9.01
C LYS A 222 -26.70 15.85 -9.80
N LYS A 223 -28.01 15.78 -9.72
CA LYS A 223 -28.90 16.78 -10.32
C LYS A 223 -28.91 18.06 -9.49
N ARG A 224 -28.79 19.21 -10.14
CA ARG A 224 -29.08 20.52 -9.57
C ARG A 224 -30.60 20.71 -9.43
N GLU A 225 -31.01 21.82 -8.81
CA GLU A 225 -32.42 22.19 -8.64
C GLU A 225 -33.17 22.29 -9.97
N ASP A 226 -32.49 22.70 -11.05
CA ASP A 226 -32.99 22.74 -12.42
C ASP A 226 -33.07 21.36 -13.11
N GLY A 227 -32.75 20.28 -12.39
CA GLY A 227 -32.74 18.90 -12.90
C GLY A 227 -31.50 18.53 -13.70
N LYS A 228 -30.59 19.48 -13.98
CA LYS A 228 -29.39 19.27 -14.80
C LYS A 228 -28.29 18.55 -14.01
N PRO A 229 -27.66 17.49 -14.58
CA PRO A 229 -26.49 16.87 -13.97
C PRO A 229 -25.32 17.84 -13.82
N TYR A 230 -24.52 17.69 -12.76
CA TYR A 230 -23.36 18.54 -12.47
C TYR A 230 -22.36 18.60 -13.63
N ILE A 231 -22.07 17.49 -14.32
CA ILE A 231 -21.16 17.49 -15.47
C ILE A 231 -21.65 18.40 -16.60
N LYS A 232 -22.95 18.34 -16.92
CA LYS A 232 -23.53 19.21 -17.97
C LYS A 232 -23.52 20.67 -17.55
N HIS A 233 -23.83 20.94 -16.28
CA HIS A 233 -23.73 22.29 -15.76
C HIS A 233 -22.29 22.82 -15.78
N LEU A 234 -21.30 22.00 -15.40
CA LEU A 234 -19.89 22.36 -15.42
C LEU A 234 -19.45 22.74 -16.84
N ILE A 235 -19.71 21.88 -17.83
CA ILE A 235 -19.39 22.19 -19.23
C ILE A 235 -20.06 23.50 -19.67
N ASP A 236 -21.35 23.69 -19.38
CA ASP A 236 -22.08 24.84 -19.90
C ASP A 236 -21.75 26.18 -19.20
N SER A 237 -21.31 26.13 -17.94
CA SER A 237 -21.06 27.33 -17.12
C SER A 237 -19.58 27.65 -16.91
N PHE A 238 -18.66 26.79 -17.37
CA PHE A 238 -17.23 27.02 -17.21
C PHE A 238 -16.80 28.36 -17.83
N PRO A 239 -15.94 29.17 -17.16
CA PRO A 239 -15.57 30.49 -17.64
C PRO A 239 -14.55 30.46 -18.79
N TYR A 240 -14.89 29.84 -19.93
CA TYR A 240 -14.00 29.70 -21.09
C TYR A 240 -13.32 31.02 -21.51
N LYS A 241 -14.08 32.12 -21.56
CA LYS A 241 -13.57 33.44 -21.95
C LYS A 241 -12.44 33.93 -21.03
N LYS A 242 -12.48 33.62 -19.73
CA LYS A 242 -11.44 33.99 -18.75
C LYS A 242 -10.08 33.40 -19.14
N LEU A 243 -10.09 32.23 -19.77
CA LEU A 243 -8.89 31.51 -20.20
C LEU A 243 -8.63 31.65 -21.71
N GLY A 244 -9.33 32.55 -22.41
CA GLY A 244 -9.18 32.73 -23.86
C GLY A 244 -9.69 31.54 -24.69
N LEU A 245 -10.58 30.72 -24.13
CA LEU A 245 -11.21 29.58 -24.80
C LEU A 245 -12.60 29.98 -25.34
N LYS A 246 -13.05 29.26 -26.37
CA LYS A 246 -14.43 29.32 -26.89
C LYS A 246 -15.23 28.16 -26.29
N GLY A 247 -16.52 28.34 -26.05
CA GLY A 247 -17.36 27.27 -25.49
C GLY A 247 -18.73 27.77 -25.04
N PRO A 248 -19.60 26.86 -24.57
CA PRO A 248 -19.36 25.41 -24.38
C PRO A 248 -19.30 24.64 -25.71
N LYS A 249 -18.48 23.59 -25.77
CA LYS A 249 -18.38 22.67 -26.92
C LYS A 249 -17.96 21.26 -26.44
N PRO A 250 -18.88 20.46 -25.87
CA PRO A 250 -18.56 19.10 -25.43
C PRO A 250 -18.09 18.25 -26.60
N SER A 251 -16.99 17.51 -26.40
CA SER A 251 -16.42 16.61 -27.40
C SER A 251 -17.33 15.41 -27.68
N GLU A 252 -17.14 14.76 -28.83
CA GLU A 252 -17.86 13.52 -29.13
C GLU A 252 -17.45 12.39 -28.17
N GLU A 253 -16.22 12.40 -27.66
CA GLU A 253 -15.77 11.43 -26.66
C GLU A 253 -16.44 11.64 -25.30
N LEU A 254 -16.56 12.88 -24.83
CA LEU A 254 -17.34 13.19 -23.63
C LEU A 254 -18.78 12.71 -23.76
N LYS A 255 -19.42 12.93 -24.92
CA LYS A 255 -20.82 12.54 -25.11
C LYS A 255 -21.07 11.04 -24.99
N LYS A 256 -20.05 10.21 -25.23
CA LYS A 256 -20.13 8.75 -25.11
C LYS A 256 -19.95 8.25 -23.67
N THR A 257 -19.41 9.07 -22.75
CA THR A 257 -19.11 8.61 -21.40
C THR A 257 -20.35 8.28 -20.59
N PHE A 258 -20.25 7.29 -19.69
CA PHE A 258 -21.33 6.95 -18.78
C PHE A 258 -21.73 8.15 -17.90
N SER A 259 -20.76 8.97 -17.47
CA SER A 259 -21.04 10.18 -16.68
C SER A 259 -21.84 11.23 -17.46
N TRP A 260 -21.58 11.44 -18.76
CA TRP A 260 -22.35 12.38 -19.55
C TRP A 260 -23.80 11.93 -19.79
N ARG A 261 -23.99 10.62 -19.98
CA ARG A 261 -25.31 9.99 -20.14
C ARG A 261 -26.17 10.04 -18.88
N GLY A 262 -25.58 10.29 -17.71
CA GLY A 262 -26.30 10.25 -16.44
C GLY A 262 -26.28 8.87 -15.77
N ASP A 263 -25.36 7.99 -16.18
CA ASP A 263 -25.31 6.59 -15.77
C ASP A 263 -24.42 6.36 -14.55
N THR A 264 -23.28 7.05 -14.45
CA THR A 264 -22.33 6.95 -13.32
C THR A 264 -21.89 8.32 -12.82
N GLY A 265 -21.59 8.44 -11.53
CA GLY A 265 -21.03 9.66 -10.93
C GLY A 265 -19.50 9.72 -10.97
N HIS A 266 -18.85 8.64 -11.42
CA HIS A 266 -17.40 8.45 -11.50
C HIS A 266 -17.02 7.99 -12.89
N GLU A 267 -16.04 8.65 -13.49
CA GLU A 267 -15.50 8.26 -14.80
C GLU A 267 -14.06 7.79 -14.68
N MET A 268 -13.25 8.51 -13.91
CA MET A 268 -11.81 8.30 -13.82
C MET A 268 -11.36 7.74 -12.47
N ASP A 269 -10.47 6.74 -12.51
CA ASP A 269 -9.65 6.34 -11.38
C ASP A 269 -8.32 7.14 -11.40
N SER A 270 -8.02 7.88 -10.34
CA SER A 270 -6.79 8.68 -10.19
C SER A 270 -5.71 7.98 -9.35
N SER A 271 -5.78 6.65 -9.22
CA SER A 271 -4.71 5.85 -8.62
C SER A 271 -3.41 5.87 -9.44
N MET A 272 -3.52 6.10 -10.75
CA MET A 272 -2.41 6.42 -11.63
C MET A 272 -2.85 7.43 -12.70
N VAL A 273 -2.04 8.48 -12.92
CA VAL A 273 -2.31 9.54 -13.90
C VAL A 273 -1.04 9.86 -14.67
N LEU A 274 -1.10 9.82 -16.01
CA LEU A 274 0.04 10.17 -16.84
C LEU A 274 -0.26 11.41 -17.65
N VAL A 275 0.67 12.37 -17.63
CA VAL A 275 0.54 13.66 -18.32
C VAL A 275 1.90 14.13 -18.84
N ASP A 276 1.97 14.39 -20.13
CA ASP A 276 2.99 15.21 -20.79
C ASP A 276 2.51 16.67 -20.78
N LYS A 277 3.08 17.46 -19.86
CA LYS A 277 2.73 18.88 -19.69
C LYS A 277 3.12 19.72 -20.89
N THR A 278 4.08 19.28 -21.71
CA THR A 278 4.53 20.04 -22.90
C THR A 278 3.48 20.04 -24.01
N ARG A 279 2.53 19.08 -23.97
CA ARG A 279 1.46 18.92 -24.95
C ARG A 279 0.08 19.20 -24.37
N ALA A 280 0.01 19.68 -23.13
CA ALA A 280 -1.25 19.91 -22.42
C ALA A 280 -2.03 21.15 -22.93
N GLY A 281 -1.45 21.98 -23.80
CA GLY A 281 -2.08 23.23 -24.24
C GLY A 281 -2.54 24.08 -23.05
N LYS A 282 -3.83 24.40 -22.98
CA LYS A 282 -4.43 25.13 -21.85
C LYS A 282 -4.93 24.24 -20.71
N ALA A 283 -4.79 22.92 -20.77
CA ALA A 283 -5.33 22.02 -19.76
C ALA A 283 -4.76 22.27 -18.37
N MET A 284 -3.49 22.67 -18.23
CA MET A 284 -2.92 23.01 -16.91
C MET A 284 -3.46 24.34 -16.35
N GLU A 285 -3.75 25.33 -17.20
CA GLU A 285 -4.43 26.58 -16.79
C GLU A 285 -5.87 26.29 -16.34
N VAL A 286 -6.57 25.43 -17.08
CA VAL A 286 -7.91 24.96 -16.73
C VAL A 286 -7.88 24.17 -15.42
N LEU A 287 -6.93 23.25 -15.24
CA LEU A 287 -6.77 22.47 -14.01
C LEU A 287 -6.59 23.40 -12.80
N LYS A 288 -5.77 24.45 -12.94
CA LYS A 288 -5.64 25.50 -11.91
C LYS A 288 -6.99 26.16 -11.60
N GLU A 289 -7.77 26.56 -12.59
CA GLU A 289 -9.12 27.12 -12.36
C GLU A 289 -10.02 26.13 -11.63
N LEU A 290 -9.99 24.85 -12.03
CA LEU A 290 -10.80 23.82 -11.40
C LEU A 290 -10.47 23.66 -9.91
N ILE A 291 -9.19 23.59 -9.56
CA ILE A 291 -8.75 23.32 -8.18
C ILE A 291 -8.74 24.55 -7.27
N PHE A 292 -8.68 25.77 -7.80
CA PHE A 292 -8.68 27.00 -6.98
C PHE A 292 -10.04 27.72 -6.94
N SER A 293 -10.95 27.42 -7.87
CA SER A 293 -12.23 28.12 -7.99
C SER A 293 -13.39 27.13 -8.06
N THR A 294 -13.48 26.34 -9.13
CA THR A 294 -14.66 25.50 -9.43
C THR A 294 -14.96 24.48 -8.33
N ARG A 295 -13.94 23.83 -7.75
CA ARG A 295 -14.13 22.78 -6.73
C ARG A 295 -14.87 23.23 -5.47
N PHE A 296 -14.86 24.54 -5.18
CA PHE A 296 -15.53 25.09 -4.00
C PHE A 296 -17.03 25.33 -4.24
N HIS A 297 -17.46 25.34 -5.50
CA HIS A 297 -18.84 25.55 -5.90
C HIS A 297 -19.50 24.28 -6.45
N LEU A 298 -18.69 23.35 -6.99
CA LEU A 298 -19.16 22.09 -7.53
C LEU A 298 -18.45 20.92 -6.86
N GLN A 299 -19.26 19.95 -6.44
CA GLN A 299 -18.75 18.72 -5.84
C GLN A 299 -18.25 17.78 -6.95
N PHE A 300 -16.93 17.63 -7.03
CA PHE A 300 -16.26 16.56 -7.78
C PHE A 300 -16.45 15.21 -7.09
N SER A 301 -15.93 14.14 -7.66
CA SER A 301 -16.10 12.78 -7.15
C SER A 301 -15.43 12.53 -5.79
N TRP A 302 -14.55 11.55 -5.67
CA TRP A 302 -13.79 11.31 -4.44
C TRP A 302 -12.59 12.26 -4.41
N GLY A 303 -12.85 13.55 -4.23
CA GLY A 303 -11.83 14.59 -4.26
C GLY A 303 -11.46 14.99 -5.68
N ASP A 304 -10.25 14.60 -6.09
CA ASP A 304 -9.52 15.07 -7.27
C ASP A 304 -9.87 14.36 -8.59
N LYS A 305 -10.44 13.14 -8.53
CA LYS A 305 -10.34 12.17 -9.64
C LYS A 305 -10.75 12.68 -11.01
N GLU A 306 -11.87 13.42 -11.10
CA GLU A 306 -12.35 13.89 -12.41
C GLU A 306 -11.63 15.15 -12.92
N ALA A 307 -10.89 15.86 -12.06
CA ALA A 307 -10.31 17.15 -12.40
C ALA A 307 -9.29 17.04 -13.53
N PHE A 308 -8.55 15.94 -13.62
CA PHE A 308 -7.53 15.73 -14.64
C PHE A 308 -8.11 15.71 -16.05
N TRP A 309 -9.02 14.77 -16.34
CA TRP A 309 -9.58 14.62 -17.67
C TRP A 309 -10.55 15.75 -18.04
N ILE A 310 -11.32 16.27 -17.07
CA ILE A 310 -12.20 17.42 -17.28
C ILE A 310 -11.37 18.65 -17.67
N ALA A 311 -10.16 18.81 -17.13
CA ALA A 311 -9.30 19.92 -17.52
C ALA A 311 -8.90 19.88 -19.00
N TYR A 312 -8.65 18.68 -19.55
CA TYR A 312 -8.38 18.50 -20.98
C TYR A 312 -9.64 18.74 -21.83
N GLU A 313 -10.78 18.16 -21.43
CA GLU A 313 -12.06 18.35 -22.11
C GLU A 313 -12.45 19.83 -22.20
N LEU A 314 -12.39 20.57 -21.09
CA LEU A 314 -12.69 22.00 -21.05
C LEU A 314 -11.66 22.85 -21.80
N ALA A 315 -10.41 22.40 -21.91
CA ALA A 315 -9.37 23.06 -22.69
C ALA A 315 -9.45 22.78 -24.20
N HIS A 316 -10.40 21.94 -24.64
CA HIS A 316 -10.49 21.41 -26.01
C HIS A 316 -9.20 20.72 -26.45
N GLN A 317 -8.59 19.96 -25.55
CA GLN A 317 -7.39 19.17 -25.83
C GLN A 317 -7.72 17.69 -25.83
N ASP A 318 -7.12 16.96 -26.77
CA ASP A 318 -7.28 15.52 -26.85
C ASP A 318 -6.70 14.85 -25.60
N TYR A 319 -7.39 13.82 -25.12
CA TYR A 319 -6.95 13.00 -24.00
C TYR A 319 -7.27 11.53 -24.27
N PHE A 320 -6.55 10.65 -23.59
CA PHE A 320 -6.68 9.21 -23.75
C PHE A 320 -7.05 8.55 -22.43
N PHE A 321 -8.19 7.87 -22.43
CA PHE A 321 -8.53 6.86 -21.44
C PHE A 321 -8.12 5.49 -21.94
N SER A 322 -7.65 4.64 -21.03
CA SER A 322 -7.57 3.20 -21.27
C SER A 322 -8.91 2.70 -21.83
N PRO A 323 -8.91 1.91 -22.91
CA PRO A 323 -10.14 1.34 -23.47
C PRO A 323 -10.69 0.20 -22.62
N TRP A 324 -9.94 -0.23 -21.60
CA TRP A 324 -10.30 -1.30 -20.69
C TRP A 324 -11.04 -0.78 -19.47
N GLY A 325 -12.10 -1.48 -19.09
CA GLY A 325 -12.79 -1.22 -17.83
C GLY A 325 -11.96 -1.66 -16.62
N LEU A 326 -12.40 -1.23 -15.44
CA LEU A 326 -11.73 -1.54 -14.18
C LEU A 326 -11.97 -3.00 -13.76
N SER A 327 -10.90 -3.72 -13.46
CA SER A 327 -10.98 -5.07 -12.89
C SER A 327 -10.90 -5.05 -11.37
N LEU A 328 -11.43 -6.09 -10.71
CA LEU A 328 -11.36 -6.23 -9.25
C LEU A 328 -10.51 -7.44 -8.87
N LEU A 329 -9.62 -7.23 -7.90
CA LEU A 329 -8.85 -8.28 -7.22
C LEU A 329 -9.63 -8.78 -6.01
N GLU A 330 -9.71 -10.10 -5.84
CA GLU A 330 -10.35 -10.78 -4.71
C GLU A 330 -9.91 -10.23 -3.34
N SER A 331 -10.87 -9.84 -2.50
CA SER A 331 -10.62 -9.26 -1.18
C SER A 331 -10.88 -10.21 -0.01
N VAL A 332 -11.76 -11.20 -0.17
CA VAL A 332 -12.04 -12.21 0.86
C VAL A 332 -11.65 -13.59 0.35
N PRO A 333 -10.77 -14.32 1.06
CA PRO A 333 -10.54 -15.73 0.78
C PRO A 333 -11.87 -16.50 0.77
N ASN A 334 -12.26 -17.05 -0.37
CA ASN A 334 -13.37 -18.00 -0.55
C ASN A 334 -14.82 -17.50 -0.43
N ASN A 335 -15.09 -16.19 -0.33
CA ASN A 335 -16.49 -15.71 -0.25
C ASN A 335 -16.87 -14.65 -1.28
N ASP A 336 -15.89 -14.06 -1.98
CA ASP A 336 -16.16 -13.27 -3.19
C ASP A 336 -16.41 -14.21 -4.38
N LEU A 337 -15.66 -15.32 -4.45
CA LEU A 337 -15.86 -16.42 -5.42
C LEU A 337 -17.14 -17.26 -5.20
N ALA A 338 -17.95 -16.98 -4.17
CA ALA A 338 -19.23 -17.67 -3.97
C ALA A 338 -20.18 -17.47 -5.17
N HIS A 339 -19.94 -16.44 -5.97
CA HIS A 339 -20.54 -16.27 -7.28
C HIS A 339 -19.42 -16.22 -8.33
N PRO A 340 -19.24 -17.25 -9.18
CA PRO A 340 -18.12 -17.32 -10.13
C PRO A 340 -18.09 -16.15 -11.13
N ASN A 341 -19.21 -15.44 -11.23
CA ASN A 341 -19.44 -14.34 -12.14
C ASN A 341 -19.33 -12.95 -11.48
N THR A 342 -19.20 -12.86 -10.16
CA THR A 342 -19.11 -11.57 -9.43
C THR A 342 -17.79 -11.50 -8.68
N MET A 343 -17.06 -10.40 -8.84
CA MET A 343 -15.85 -10.12 -8.08
C MET A 343 -16.00 -8.83 -7.28
N CYS A 344 -15.54 -8.82 -6.03
CA CYS A 344 -15.49 -7.63 -5.18
C CYS A 344 -14.07 -7.44 -4.66
N GLY A 345 -13.59 -6.19 -4.59
CA GLY A 345 -12.32 -5.96 -3.91
C GLY A 345 -11.52 -4.74 -4.37
N SER A 346 -10.19 -4.92 -4.44
CA SER A 346 -9.24 -3.86 -4.79
C SER A 346 -9.24 -3.59 -6.29
N MET A 347 -8.98 -2.34 -6.69
CA MET A 347 -9.04 -1.93 -8.10
C MET A 347 -7.80 -2.42 -8.83
N ALA A 348 -7.97 -2.97 -10.04
CA ALA A 348 -6.91 -3.54 -10.83
C ALA A 348 -7.03 -3.04 -12.28
N HIS A 349 -5.89 -2.74 -12.89
CA HIS A 349 -5.83 -2.22 -14.25
C HIS A 349 -4.83 -3.00 -15.09
N PHE A 350 -5.24 -3.32 -16.32
CA PHE A 350 -4.40 -3.92 -17.34
C PHE A 350 -3.65 -2.84 -18.12
N LEU A 351 -2.61 -3.23 -18.86
CA LEU A 351 -1.96 -2.34 -19.82
C LEU A 351 -2.98 -1.79 -20.83
N PRO A 352 -2.96 -0.49 -21.12
CA PRO A 352 -3.96 0.18 -21.95
C PRO A 352 -3.66 0.01 -23.44
N THR A 353 -3.39 -1.23 -23.88
CA THR A 353 -3.21 -1.51 -25.31
C THR A 353 -4.54 -1.36 -26.04
N GLU A 354 -4.53 -0.76 -27.22
CA GLU A 354 -5.75 -0.55 -28.00
C GLU A 354 -6.17 -1.82 -28.76
N ASN A 355 -5.23 -2.71 -29.09
CA ASN A 355 -5.51 -3.96 -29.79
C ASN A 355 -6.06 -5.03 -28.82
N GLU A 356 -7.24 -5.56 -29.17
CA GLU A 356 -7.94 -6.60 -28.40
C GLU A 356 -7.18 -7.92 -28.33
N THR A 357 -6.42 -8.24 -29.37
CA THR A 357 -5.69 -9.50 -29.47
C THR A 357 -4.40 -9.53 -28.66
N ASP A 358 -3.93 -8.36 -28.18
CA ASP A 358 -2.77 -8.29 -27.30
C ASP A 358 -3.05 -9.00 -25.97
N ALA A 359 -2.01 -9.59 -25.38
CA ALA A 359 -2.11 -10.27 -24.10
C ALA A 359 -2.65 -9.34 -23.00
N ALA A 360 -3.55 -9.87 -22.17
CA ALA A 360 -4.09 -9.15 -21.01
C ALA A 360 -3.04 -9.09 -19.89
N GLU A 361 -2.07 -8.19 -20.02
CA GLU A 361 -1.03 -7.96 -19.02
C GLU A 361 -1.52 -7.06 -17.89
N LEU A 362 -1.57 -7.59 -16.67
CA LEU A 362 -1.94 -6.82 -15.48
C LEU A 362 -0.82 -5.82 -15.15
N LEU A 363 -1.17 -4.53 -15.07
CA LEU A 363 -0.21 -3.45 -14.81
C LEU A 363 -0.06 -3.18 -13.31
N TYR A 364 -1.17 -2.93 -12.63
CA TYR A 364 -1.16 -2.63 -11.21
C TYR A 364 -2.48 -2.94 -10.50
N VAL A 365 -2.41 -3.03 -9.18
CA VAL A 365 -3.57 -3.10 -8.29
C VAL A 365 -3.45 -2.02 -7.22
N ASN A 366 -4.52 -1.30 -6.94
CA ASN A 366 -4.59 -0.26 -5.92
C ASN A 366 -5.53 -0.68 -4.77
N GLY A 367 -5.00 -0.62 -3.55
CA GLY A 367 -5.78 -0.83 -2.35
C GLY A 367 -4.95 -0.97 -1.09
N LYS A 368 -5.18 -0.09 -0.12
CA LYS A 368 -4.54 -0.11 1.21
C LYS A 368 -4.56 -1.47 1.92
N ALA A 369 -5.66 -2.22 1.76
CA ALA A 369 -5.84 -3.56 2.32
C ALA A 369 -4.91 -4.63 1.71
N LEU A 370 -4.15 -4.31 0.67
CA LEU A 370 -3.11 -5.19 0.15
C LEU A 370 -1.86 -5.17 1.02
N LEU A 371 -1.58 -4.07 1.72
CA LEU A 371 -0.37 -3.87 2.50
C LEU A 371 -0.66 -3.87 4.00
N GLU A 372 -1.72 -3.18 4.41
CA GLU A 372 -2.09 -3.02 5.81
C GLU A 372 -3.31 -3.89 6.18
N PRO A 373 -3.20 -4.82 7.15
CA PRO A 373 -4.31 -5.68 7.54
C PRO A 373 -5.54 -4.94 8.09
N PHE A 374 -5.33 -3.78 8.72
CA PHE A 374 -6.38 -2.99 9.36
C PHE A 374 -6.33 -1.53 8.89
N PRO A 375 -6.61 -1.26 7.60
CA PRO A 375 -6.37 0.04 6.98
C PRO A 375 -7.19 1.18 7.58
N SER A 376 -8.29 0.85 8.24
CA SER A 376 -9.19 1.77 8.97
C SER A 376 -9.15 1.57 10.49
N GLY A 377 -8.21 0.76 11.00
CA GLY A 377 -8.15 0.27 12.38
C GLY A 377 -9.02 -0.96 12.62
N VAL A 378 -8.65 -1.75 13.63
CA VAL A 378 -9.25 -3.07 13.93
C VAL A 378 -10.77 -3.00 14.06
N GLU A 379 -11.30 -2.05 14.82
CA GLU A 379 -12.73 -1.96 15.08
C GLU A 379 -13.55 -1.68 13.81
N LYS A 380 -13.09 -0.72 12.99
CA LYS A 380 -13.76 -0.36 11.73
C LYS A 380 -13.60 -1.45 10.68
N THR A 381 -12.47 -2.17 10.65
CA THR A 381 -12.28 -3.30 9.75
C THR A 381 -13.20 -4.47 10.11
N VAL A 382 -13.36 -4.78 11.39
CA VAL A 382 -14.27 -5.86 11.86
C VAL A 382 -15.73 -5.55 11.55
N LYS A 383 -16.15 -4.28 11.65
CA LYS A 383 -17.49 -3.80 11.27
C LYS A 383 -17.59 -3.42 9.77
N GLY A 384 -16.48 -3.55 9.05
CA GLY A 384 -16.31 -3.05 7.69
C GLY A 384 -16.91 -3.98 6.65
N LYS A 385 -16.92 -3.51 5.40
CA LYS A 385 -17.39 -4.32 4.27
C LYS A 385 -16.35 -5.39 3.91
N ARG A 386 -16.86 -6.56 3.53
CA ARG A 386 -16.07 -7.72 3.09
C ARG A 386 -15.17 -7.40 1.89
N SER A 387 -15.66 -6.58 0.97
CA SER A 387 -14.96 -6.03 -0.21
C SER A 387 -13.66 -5.24 0.07
N ARG A 388 -13.32 -4.99 1.34
CA ARG A 388 -12.15 -4.19 1.75
C ARG A 388 -11.28 -4.92 2.76
N MET A 389 -11.39 -6.24 2.81
CA MET A 389 -10.63 -7.09 3.72
C MET A 389 -9.21 -7.30 3.21
N PHE A 390 -8.29 -7.53 4.14
CA PHE A 390 -6.94 -7.93 3.81
C PHE A 390 -6.92 -9.38 3.36
N ASN A 391 -6.52 -9.61 2.11
CA ASN A 391 -6.34 -10.93 1.55
C ASN A 391 -4.85 -11.29 1.54
N LEU A 392 -4.45 -12.31 2.31
CA LEU A 392 -3.06 -12.75 2.37
C LEU A 392 -2.59 -13.35 1.05
N ASN A 393 -3.46 -14.09 0.36
CA ASN A 393 -3.12 -14.83 -0.85
C ASN A 393 -4.28 -14.74 -1.87
N PRO A 394 -4.49 -13.57 -2.49
CA PRO A 394 -5.49 -13.44 -3.54
C PRO A 394 -5.12 -14.35 -4.71
N THR A 395 -6.13 -14.96 -5.33
CA THR A 395 -5.92 -15.97 -6.38
C THR A 395 -6.52 -15.60 -7.73
N HIS A 396 -7.55 -14.74 -7.71
CA HIS A 396 -8.32 -14.39 -8.90
C HIS A 396 -8.54 -12.88 -9.05
N LEU A 397 -8.79 -12.48 -10.29
CA LEU A 397 -9.24 -11.14 -10.65
C LEU A 397 -10.33 -11.18 -11.71
N THR A 398 -11.07 -10.08 -11.85
CA THR A 398 -11.96 -9.87 -12.99
C THR A 398 -11.16 -9.86 -14.30
N PRO A 399 -11.58 -10.60 -15.34
CA PRO A 399 -10.93 -10.58 -16.65
C PRO A 399 -10.91 -9.16 -17.25
N ARG A 400 -9.96 -8.91 -18.14
CA ARG A 400 -9.92 -7.66 -18.93
C ARG A 400 -11.13 -7.60 -19.87
N TYR A 401 -11.83 -6.47 -19.91
CA TYR A 401 -13.01 -6.25 -20.75
C TYR A 401 -13.05 -4.81 -21.28
N ARG A 402 -13.69 -4.59 -22.43
CA ARG A 402 -13.87 -3.23 -22.99
C ARG A 402 -14.80 -2.42 -22.11
N HIS A 403 -14.40 -1.19 -21.81
CA HIS A 403 -15.20 -0.30 -20.96
C HIS A 403 -16.59 -0.03 -21.55
N ASP A 404 -16.66 0.18 -22.86
CA ASP A 404 -17.88 0.54 -23.58
C ASP A 404 -18.89 -0.64 -23.65
N ASP A 405 -18.41 -1.87 -23.49
CA ASP A 405 -19.22 -3.09 -23.50
C ASP A 405 -19.84 -3.39 -22.12
N PHE A 406 -19.58 -2.55 -21.11
CA PHE A 406 -20.09 -2.78 -19.76
C PHE A 406 -21.62 -2.64 -19.70
N ASP A 407 -22.30 -3.74 -19.37
CA ASP A 407 -23.74 -3.71 -19.11
C ASP A 407 -24.06 -3.13 -17.73
N LEU A 408 -24.44 -1.85 -17.71
CA LEU A 408 -24.84 -1.15 -16.50
C LEU A 408 -26.01 -1.82 -15.74
N ALA A 409 -26.85 -2.62 -16.41
CA ALA A 409 -27.94 -3.34 -15.75
C ALA A 409 -27.43 -4.43 -14.79
N THR A 410 -26.21 -4.95 -14.99
CA THR A 410 -25.62 -5.95 -14.10
C THR A 410 -25.07 -5.34 -12.82
N SER A 411 -24.66 -4.06 -12.84
CA SER A 411 -24.05 -3.38 -11.69
C SER A 411 -25.04 -3.21 -10.52
N LYS A 412 -25.02 -4.13 -9.55
CA LYS A 412 -25.88 -4.07 -8.34
C LYS A 412 -25.22 -3.34 -7.18
N SER A 413 -23.90 -3.27 -7.17
CA SER A 413 -23.11 -2.67 -6.10
C SER A 413 -21.95 -1.88 -6.69
N PHE A 414 -21.63 -0.74 -6.08
CA PHE A 414 -20.43 0.01 -6.45
C PHE A 414 -19.13 -0.72 -6.13
N GLU A 415 -19.14 -1.72 -5.23
CA GLU A 415 -17.91 -2.39 -4.77
C GLU A 415 -17.66 -3.75 -5.41
N CYS A 416 -18.57 -4.20 -6.25
CA CYS A 416 -18.51 -5.48 -6.91
C CYS A 416 -18.83 -5.31 -8.39
N MET A 417 -18.14 -6.06 -9.23
CA MET A 417 -18.48 -6.19 -10.64
C MET A 417 -19.20 -7.50 -10.85
N ASP A 418 -20.50 -7.39 -11.12
CA ASP A 418 -21.37 -8.52 -11.35
C ASP A 418 -21.34 -8.94 -12.83
N ASN A 419 -21.38 -10.25 -13.07
CA ASN A 419 -21.44 -10.88 -14.39
C ASN A 419 -20.23 -10.69 -15.31
N LEU A 420 -19.05 -10.36 -14.77
CA LEU A 420 -17.80 -10.29 -15.55
C LEU A 420 -16.90 -11.52 -15.43
N GLY A 421 -17.22 -12.45 -14.52
CA GLY A 421 -16.39 -13.65 -14.34
C GLY A 421 -15.14 -13.41 -13.50
N SER A 422 -14.33 -14.45 -13.41
CA SER A 422 -13.04 -14.45 -12.74
C SER A 422 -12.02 -15.25 -13.54
N VAL A 423 -10.77 -14.81 -13.54
CA VAL A 423 -9.61 -15.51 -14.10
C VAL A 423 -8.50 -15.62 -13.05
N PRO A 424 -7.63 -16.64 -13.13
CA PRO A 424 -6.48 -16.75 -12.24
C PRO A 424 -5.53 -15.55 -12.37
N LEU A 425 -4.92 -15.16 -11.25
CA LEU A 425 -3.84 -14.16 -11.27
C LEU A 425 -2.60 -14.69 -11.99
N PRO A 426 -1.81 -13.80 -12.63
CA PRO A 426 -0.50 -14.18 -13.16
C PRO A 426 0.39 -14.77 -12.07
N HIS A 427 1.14 -15.83 -12.39
CA HIS A 427 1.98 -16.55 -11.41
C HIS A 427 3.00 -15.64 -10.69
N TYR A 428 3.44 -14.56 -11.33
CA TYR A 428 4.39 -13.60 -10.72
C TYR A 428 3.74 -12.62 -9.73
N PHE A 429 2.40 -12.51 -9.71
CA PHE A 429 1.68 -11.53 -8.89
C PHE A 429 2.02 -11.69 -7.41
N PHE A 430 1.94 -12.91 -6.88
CA PHE A 430 2.18 -13.18 -5.47
C PHE A 430 3.60 -12.78 -5.04
N GLY A 431 4.60 -13.07 -5.88
CA GLY A 431 5.99 -12.65 -5.62
C GLY A 431 6.15 -11.13 -5.53
N ARG A 432 5.49 -10.38 -6.44
CA ARG A 432 5.49 -8.91 -6.42
C ARG A 432 4.78 -8.36 -5.19
N LEU A 433 3.60 -8.88 -4.84
CA LEU A 433 2.86 -8.49 -3.64
C LEU A 433 3.67 -8.78 -2.36
N LEU A 434 4.34 -9.93 -2.28
CA LEU A 434 5.14 -10.29 -1.12
C LEU A 434 6.38 -9.39 -0.97
N ARG A 435 7.09 -9.09 -2.05
CA ARG A 435 8.21 -8.12 -2.03
C ARG A 435 7.73 -6.73 -1.58
N ARG A 436 6.63 -6.25 -2.14
CA ARG A 436 5.99 -4.98 -1.76
C ARG A 436 5.64 -4.96 -0.26
N ARG A 437 5.05 -6.04 0.28
CA ARG A 437 4.73 -6.19 1.72
C ARG A 437 5.97 -6.26 2.60
N PHE A 438 7.03 -6.92 2.13
CA PHE A 438 8.29 -7.02 2.85
C PHE A 438 8.91 -5.63 3.06
N HIS A 439 9.01 -4.82 1.99
CA HIS A 439 9.48 -3.43 2.12
C HIS A 439 8.57 -2.58 3.00
N TYR A 440 7.25 -2.76 2.90
CA TYR A 440 6.29 -2.04 3.75
C TYR A 440 6.52 -2.37 5.22
N PHE A 441 6.63 -3.66 5.54
CA PHE A 441 6.90 -4.13 6.90
C PHE A 441 8.26 -3.65 7.42
N ALA A 442 9.29 -3.65 6.57
CA ALA A 442 10.61 -3.13 6.92
C ALA A 442 10.56 -1.64 7.30
N ALA A 443 9.81 -0.84 6.55
CA ALA A 443 9.61 0.58 6.87
C ALA A 443 8.80 0.78 8.18
N GLU A 444 7.74 0.00 8.41
CA GLU A 444 6.93 0.04 9.63
C GLU A 444 7.67 -0.43 10.90
N THR A 445 8.67 -1.28 10.75
CA THR A 445 9.41 -1.90 11.88
C THR A 445 10.84 -1.39 12.06
N ASN A 446 11.21 -0.35 11.31
CA ASN A 446 12.55 0.25 11.32
C ASN A 446 13.68 -0.71 10.93
N ALA A 447 13.38 -1.75 10.15
CA ALA A 447 14.36 -2.69 9.63
C ALA A 447 14.97 -2.17 8.31
N TYR A 448 15.59 -0.99 8.35
CA TYR A 448 15.96 -0.23 7.14
C TYR A 448 16.98 -0.92 6.24
N GLU A 449 17.83 -1.80 6.77
CA GLU A 449 18.77 -2.61 5.98
C GLU A 449 18.03 -3.43 4.90
N ALA A 450 16.84 -3.93 5.23
CA ALA A 450 16.01 -4.74 4.32
C ALA A 450 15.39 -3.93 3.17
N LEU A 451 15.41 -2.59 3.23
CA LEU A 451 14.90 -1.75 2.14
C LEU A 451 15.83 -1.78 0.92
N GLY A 452 17.11 -2.09 1.09
CA GLY A 452 18.07 -2.19 -0.01
C GLY A 452 17.80 -3.36 -0.97
N ASP A 453 17.16 -4.42 -0.47
CA ASP A 453 17.06 -5.69 -1.18
C ASP A 453 15.91 -5.74 -2.18
N CYS A 454 16.16 -6.34 -3.34
CA CYS A 454 15.14 -6.65 -4.35
C CYS A 454 15.04 -8.15 -4.56
N PRO A 455 14.55 -8.93 -3.57
CA PRO A 455 14.52 -10.39 -3.71
C PRO A 455 13.63 -10.79 -4.90
N GLU A 456 14.24 -11.39 -5.93
CA GLU A 456 13.54 -11.90 -7.12
C GLU A 456 12.85 -13.24 -6.84
N ARG A 457 13.43 -14.02 -5.92
CA ARG A 457 12.84 -15.19 -5.29
C ARG A 457 12.79 -14.91 -3.80
N THR A 458 11.60 -14.83 -3.22
CA THR A 458 11.44 -15.28 -1.84
C THR A 458 11.69 -16.77 -1.88
N ASP A 459 12.91 -17.19 -1.55
CA ASP A 459 13.25 -18.60 -1.46
C ASP A 459 12.15 -19.34 -0.70
N VAL A 460 11.77 -20.50 -1.22
CA VAL A 460 10.70 -21.35 -0.69
C VAL A 460 10.93 -21.69 0.79
N PHE A 461 12.15 -21.51 1.30
CA PHE A 461 12.50 -21.59 2.72
C PHE A 461 11.93 -20.45 3.60
N PHE A 462 11.83 -19.22 3.09
CA PHE A 462 11.14 -18.13 3.81
C PHE A 462 9.61 -18.32 3.78
N LEU A 463 9.11 -18.95 2.71
CA LEU A 463 7.71 -19.31 2.56
C LEU A 463 7.32 -20.55 3.38
N SER A 464 8.21 -21.48 3.71
CA SER A 464 7.87 -22.58 4.63
C SER A 464 7.63 -22.09 6.06
N GLU A 465 8.34 -21.04 6.50
CA GLU A 465 8.05 -20.37 7.78
C GLU A 465 6.76 -19.55 7.71
N LEU A 466 6.52 -18.77 6.65
CA LEU A 466 5.28 -17.96 6.51
C LEU A 466 4.02 -18.79 6.17
N SER A 467 4.15 -19.91 5.46
CA SER A 467 3.04 -20.83 5.18
C SER A 467 2.68 -21.68 6.40
N SER A 468 3.64 -22.00 7.27
CA SER A 468 3.37 -22.57 8.60
C SER A 468 2.56 -21.60 9.47
N PHE A 469 2.74 -20.27 9.29
CA PHE A 469 1.91 -19.25 9.92
C PHE A 469 0.49 -19.16 9.35
N ALA A 470 0.29 -19.44 8.06
CA ALA A 470 -1.04 -19.45 7.43
C ALA A 470 -1.83 -20.76 7.69
N PHE A 471 -1.13 -21.91 7.77
CA PHE A 471 -1.76 -23.20 8.09
C PHE A 471 -2.30 -23.27 9.52
N LEU A 472 -1.73 -22.52 10.46
CA LEU A 472 -2.23 -22.42 11.83
C LEU A 472 -3.56 -21.64 11.98
N GLN A 473 -4.08 -21.01 10.93
CA GLN A 473 -5.42 -20.42 10.93
C GLN A 473 -6.49 -21.24 10.19
N ALA A 474 -6.12 -22.26 9.42
CA ALA A 474 -7.06 -23.02 8.58
C ALA A 474 -7.48 -24.39 9.14
N GLU A 475 -6.72 -25.03 10.04
CA GLU A 475 -7.15 -26.29 10.67
C GLU A 475 -7.88 -26.06 12.00
N ARG A 476 -9.12 -25.56 11.91
CA ARG A 476 -10.14 -25.83 12.93
C ARG A 476 -10.81 -27.15 12.62
N THR A 477 -10.18 -28.24 13.02
CA THR A 477 -10.79 -29.47 13.59
C THR A 477 -9.67 -30.48 13.73
N THR A 478 -9.46 -31.02 14.94
CA THR A 478 -8.48 -32.08 15.29
C THR A 478 -7.06 -31.69 15.71
N SER A 479 -6.90 -30.85 16.74
CA SER A 479 -6.01 -31.21 17.87
C SER A 479 -6.27 -30.32 19.11
N MET A 480 -7.08 -30.84 20.04
CA MET A 480 -7.37 -30.20 21.33
C MET A 480 -6.30 -30.49 22.41
N GLN A 481 -5.12 -30.99 22.03
CA GLN A 481 -4.09 -31.41 23.00
C GLN A 481 -2.81 -30.54 22.96
N GLY A 482 -2.44 -29.92 21.83
CA GLY A 482 -1.26 -29.04 21.74
C GLY A 482 -1.44 -27.66 22.42
N ILE A 483 -2.64 -27.08 22.36
CA ILE A 483 -2.95 -25.75 22.92
C ILE A 483 -2.94 -25.74 24.46
N ARG A 484 -2.95 -26.91 25.11
CA ARG A 484 -2.85 -27.00 26.59
C ARG A 484 -1.45 -26.74 27.14
N ARG A 485 -0.39 -26.79 26.32
CA ARG A 485 0.99 -26.65 26.82
C ARG A 485 1.52 -25.21 26.84
N VAL A 486 1.10 -24.36 25.90
CA VAL A 486 1.50 -22.93 25.87
C VAL A 486 0.59 -22.05 26.74
N ARG A 487 -0.59 -22.53 27.14
CA ARG A 487 -1.47 -21.83 28.11
C ARG A 487 -0.97 -21.82 29.56
N ARG A 488 0.18 -22.43 29.86
CA ARG A 488 0.67 -22.57 31.24
C ARG A 488 1.82 -21.65 31.65
N SER A 489 2.35 -20.78 30.77
CA SER A 489 3.55 -19.99 31.12
C SER A 489 3.56 -18.52 30.68
N SER A 490 2.45 -17.94 30.22
CA SER A 490 2.39 -16.50 29.95
C SER A 490 1.00 -15.97 30.29
N LEU A 491 0.93 -15.05 31.26
CA LEU A 491 -0.29 -14.34 31.65
C LEU A 491 -1.04 -13.85 30.41
N SER A 492 -2.22 -14.42 30.15
CA SER A 492 -2.99 -14.04 28.99
C SER A 492 -3.68 -12.70 29.23
N ARG A 493 -3.91 -11.92 28.15
CA ARG A 493 -4.61 -10.63 28.13
C ARG A 493 -5.96 -10.57 28.87
N ARG A 494 -6.52 -11.72 29.26
CA ARG A 494 -7.77 -11.85 30.04
C ARG A 494 -7.58 -11.84 31.56
N GLU A 495 -6.35 -12.00 32.06
CA GLU A 495 -6.06 -12.12 33.50
C GLU A 495 -5.39 -10.87 34.11
N LEU A 496 -4.69 -10.07 33.30
CA LEU A 496 -4.06 -8.81 33.76
C LEU A 496 -5.06 -7.76 34.28
N PRO A 497 -6.23 -7.52 33.64
CA PRO A 497 -7.21 -6.57 34.16
C PRO A 497 -7.76 -7.03 35.52
N SER A 498 -8.02 -8.33 35.70
CA SER A 498 -8.45 -8.89 36.99
C SER A 498 -7.37 -8.83 38.07
N LEU A 499 -6.08 -8.94 37.72
CA LEU A 499 -4.96 -8.85 38.66
C LEU A 499 -4.87 -7.46 39.32
N HIS A 500 -5.27 -6.42 38.59
CA HIS A 500 -5.27 -5.03 39.03
C HIS A 500 -6.66 -4.51 39.41
N GLY A 501 -7.70 -5.36 39.34
CA GLY A 501 -9.09 -4.99 39.64
C GLY A 501 -9.72 -4.00 38.65
N VAL A 502 -9.33 -4.06 37.38
CA VAL A 502 -9.71 -3.12 36.32
C VAL A 502 -10.65 -3.80 35.31
N ASN A 503 -11.88 -3.29 35.17
CA ASN A 503 -12.87 -3.82 34.21
C ASN A 503 -12.78 -3.14 32.83
N GLU A 504 -12.20 -1.95 32.73
CA GLU A 504 -11.99 -1.20 31.48
C GLU A 504 -10.64 -0.47 31.47
N LEU A 505 -9.96 -0.47 30.30
CA LEU A 505 -8.67 0.21 30.13
C LEU A 505 -8.82 1.73 30.32
N PRO A 506 -7.93 2.40 31.09
CA PRO A 506 -8.07 3.82 31.32
C PRO A 506 -7.81 4.61 30.03
N GLY A 507 -8.75 5.49 29.68
CA GLY A 507 -8.67 6.46 28.58
C GLY A 507 -8.37 7.88 29.06
N ARG A 508 -8.34 8.84 28.13
CA ARG A 508 -8.06 10.26 28.41
C ARG A 508 -9.11 10.81 29.38
N GLY A 509 -8.68 11.33 30.53
CA GLY A 509 -9.57 11.79 31.61
C GLY A 509 -10.05 10.71 32.59
N SER A 510 -9.41 9.53 32.59
CA SER A 510 -9.73 8.45 33.55
C SER A 510 -9.60 8.90 35.00
N LYS A 511 -10.61 8.57 35.82
CA LYS A 511 -10.62 8.75 37.29
C LYS A 511 -9.86 7.65 38.04
N MET A 512 -9.16 6.77 37.32
CA MET A 512 -8.35 5.70 37.92
C MET A 512 -7.22 6.31 38.75
N ASN A 513 -6.98 5.74 39.94
CA ASN A 513 -5.83 6.10 40.77
C ASN A 513 -4.53 5.99 39.95
N VAL A 514 -3.69 7.04 40.05
CA VAL A 514 -2.49 7.20 39.21
C VAL A 514 -1.52 6.03 39.41
N ASP A 515 -1.27 5.60 40.65
CA ASP A 515 -0.34 4.51 40.93
C ASP A 515 -0.82 3.18 40.35
N LYS A 516 -2.12 2.89 40.44
CA LYS A 516 -2.74 1.71 39.80
C LYS A 516 -2.64 1.76 38.28
N LYS A 517 -2.85 2.95 37.70
CA LYS A 517 -2.73 3.18 36.27
C LYS A 517 -1.29 2.98 35.79
N LEU A 518 -0.30 3.50 36.52
CA LEU A 518 1.13 3.31 36.21
C LEU A 518 1.56 1.84 36.33
N ALA A 519 1.16 1.17 37.41
CA ALA A 519 1.47 -0.24 37.65
C ALA A 519 0.89 -1.16 36.56
N PHE A 520 -0.37 -0.93 36.17
CA PHE A 520 -1.02 -1.68 35.11
C PHE A 520 -0.27 -1.58 33.77
N PHE A 521 0.08 -0.36 33.32
CA PHE A 521 0.80 -0.18 32.06
C PHE A 521 2.21 -0.73 32.12
N LEU A 522 2.90 -0.60 33.24
CA LEU A 522 4.22 -1.18 33.43
C LEU A 522 4.18 -2.71 33.27
N ASP A 523 3.19 -3.39 33.83
CA ASP A 523 3.06 -4.84 33.71
C ASP A 523 2.65 -5.28 32.29
N VAL A 524 1.79 -4.51 31.62
CA VAL A 524 1.49 -4.73 30.19
C VAL A 524 2.76 -4.60 29.34
N LEU A 525 3.59 -3.59 29.61
CA LEU A 525 4.86 -3.38 28.89
C LEU A 525 5.88 -4.48 29.19
N LYS A 526 5.97 -4.97 30.44
CA LYS A 526 6.84 -6.12 30.80
C LYS A 526 6.47 -7.38 30.03
N VAL A 527 5.18 -7.70 29.96
CA VAL A 527 4.69 -8.90 29.24
C VAL A 527 5.02 -8.84 27.75
N HIS A 528 5.07 -7.63 27.17
CA HIS A 528 5.36 -7.41 25.76
C HIS A 528 6.81 -7.01 25.46
N ASP A 529 7.67 -6.95 26.46
CA ASP A 529 9.08 -6.63 26.27
C ASP A 529 9.81 -7.84 25.68
N SER A 530 10.23 -7.74 24.42
CA SER A 530 10.99 -8.80 23.74
C SER A 530 12.39 -9.03 24.32
N SER A 531 12.88 -8.07 25.10
CA SER A 531 14.16 -8.16 25.81
C SER A 531 14.07 -8.77 27.20
N SER A 532 12.85 -9.07 27.67
CA SER A 532 12.65 -9.69 28.98
C SER A 532 13.32 -11.08 29.05
N PRO A 533 13.74 -11.55 30.24
CA PRO A 533 14.32 -12.88 30.40
C PRO A 533 13.42 -14.02 29.88
N GLU A 534 12.10 -13.81 29.92
CA GLU A 534 11.07 -14.74 29.47
C GLU A 534 10.93 -14.75 27.94
N ASN A 535 11.14 -13.60 27.28
CA ASN A 535 10.90 -13.42 25.85
C ASN A 535 12.18 -13.39 25.00
N LYS A 536 13.37 -13.17 25.62
CA LYS A 536 14.65 -13.03 24.90
C LYS A 536 15.05 -14.26 24.09
N GLY A 537 14.55 -15.44 24.45
CA GLY A 537 14.81 -16.70 23.75
C GLY A 537 13.84 -16.99 22.61
N LEU A 538 12.82 -16.15 22.41
CA LEU A 538 11.79 -16.40 21.40
C LEU A 538 12.33 -16.22 19.97
N PRO A 539 11.75 -16.95 18.99
CA PRO A 539 12.00 -16.73 17.57
C PRO A 539 11.75 -15.27 17.15
N LEU A 540 12.42 -14.82 16.09
CA LEU A 540 12.33 -13.44 15.59
C LEU A 540 10.87 -12.99 15.32
N PRO A 541 9.98 -13.79 14.71
CA PRO A 541 8.59 -13.38 14.48
C PRO A 541 7.81 -13.08 15.77
N ASP A 542 8.00 -13.87 16.81
CA ASP A 542 7.33 -13.67 18.10
C ASP A 542 7.87 -12.42 18.81
N LYS A 543 9.17 -12.16 18.70
CA LYS A 543 9.78 -10.91 19.19
C LYS A 543 9.24 -9.69 18.45
N LEU A 544 9.08 -9.78 17.12
CA LEU A 544 8.49 -8.70 16.32
C LEU A 544 7.02 -8.44 16.69
N PHE A 545 6.24 -9.49 16.92
CA PHE A 545 4.86 -9.37 17.41
C PHE A 545 4.79 -8.72 18.79
N LEU A 546 5.65 -9.14 19.73
CA LEU A 546 5.76 -8.57 21.06
C LEU A 546 6.17 -7.08 20.99
N ASN A 547 7.13 -6.73 20.14
CA ASN A 547 7.54 -5.34 19.91
C ASN A 547 6.40 -4.47 19.37
N HIS A 548 5.63 -4.98 18.41
CA HIS A 548 4.45 -4.26 17.94
C HIS A 548 3.41 -4.06 19.06
N ARG A 549 3.19 -5.06 19.92
CA ARG A 549 2.28 -4.94 21.08
C ARG A 549 2.80 -3.95 22.13
N TYR A 550 4.10 -3.99 22.39
CA TYR A 550 4.80 -3.06 23.27
C TYR A 550 4.63 -1.62 22.78
N ASN A 551 4.93 -1.36 21.50
CA ASN A 551 4.86 -0.02 20.90
C ASN A 551 3.43 0.53 20.91
N ASN A 552 2.42 -0.31 20.66
CA ASN A 552 1.02 0.08 20.76
C ASN A 552 0.62 0.45 22.21
N ALA A 553 1.03 -0.34 23.20
CA ALA A 553 0.73 -0.08 24.60
C ALA A 553 1.41 1.21 25.09
N TYR A 554 2.66 1.43 24.71
CA TYR A 554 3.40 2.65 25.04
C TYR A 554 2.80 3.88 24.34
N SER A 555 2.47 3.78 23.05
CA SER A 555 1.81 4.85 22.31
C SER A 555 0.45 5.22 22.90
N HIS A 556 -0.30 4.24 23.40
CA HIS A 556 -1.56 4.48 24.12
C HIS A 556 -1.32 5.22 25.44
N ALA A 557 -0.26 4.89 26.18
CA ALA A 557 0.14 5.62 27.38
C ALA A 557 0.50 7.08 27.06
N VAL A 558 1.30 7.33 26.00
CA VAL A 558 1.68 8.68 25.55
C VAL A 558 0.45 9.54 25.22
N LYS A 559 -0.57 8.96 24.59
CA LYS A 559 -1.82 9.67 24.24
C LYS A 559 -2.74 9.92 25.44
N THR A 560 -2.57 9.16 26.52
CA THR A 560 -3.53 9.10 27.64
C THR A 560 -3.02 9.78 28.90
N PHE A 561 -1.71 9.74 29.16
CA PHE A 561 -1.10 10.19 30.41
C PHE A 561 -0.78 11.69 30.34
N THR A 562 -0.83 12.35 31.50
CA THR A 562 -0.25 13.69 31.63
C THR A 562 1.28 13.62 31.52
N PRO A 563 1.97 14.74 31.21
CA PRO A 563 3.43 14.75 31.15
C PRO A 563 4.12 14.24 32.42
N SER A 564 3.55 14.55 33.61
CA SER A 564 4.08 14.07 34.90
C SER A 564 3.95 12.55 35.05
N GLU A 565 2.80 11.98 34.67
CA GLU A 565 2.56 10.54 34.75
C GLU A 565 3.41 9.75 33.75
N LEU A 566 3.61 10.29 32.56
CA LEU A 566 4.48 9.67 31.55
C LEU A 566 5.94 9.65 32.03
N ASN A 567 6.41 10.73 32.68
CA ASN A 567 7.74 10.77 33.29
C ASN A 567 7.90 9.72 34.41
N GLN A 568 6.86 9.53 35.24
CA GLN A 568 6.85 8.50 36.28
C GLN A 568 6.84 7.09 35.70
N LEU A 569 6.05 6.83 34.65
CA LEU A 569 6.06 5.54 33.92
C LEU A 569 7.45 5.25 33.35
N ASN A 570 8.09 6.23 32.72
CA ASN A 570 9.44 6.09 32.16
C ASN A 570 10.51 5.84 33.23
N ALA A 571 10.38 6.44 34.42
CA ALA A 571 11.23 6.16 35.57
C ALA A 571 11.05 4.71 36.06
N LEU A 572 9.81 4.22 36.17
CA LEU A 572 9.52 2.83 36.52
C LEU A 572 10.05 1.85 35.48
N MET A 573 9.90 2.14 34.18
CA MET A 573 10.46 1.32 33.11
C MET A 573 11.99 1.23 33.19
N ARG A 574 12.68 2.33 33.52
CA ARG A 574 14.13 2.30 33.77
C ARG A 574 14.49 1.43 34.97
N MET A 575 13.79 1.60 36.09
CA MET A 575 14.03 0.84 37.32
C MET A 575 13.83 -0.66 37.12
N HIS A 576 12.80 -1.06 36.37
CA HIS A 576 12.48 -2.45 36.09
C HIS A 576 13.13 -3.00 34.81
N GLN A 577 14.04 -2.23 34.18
CA GLN A 577 14.76 -2.63 32.97
C GLN A 577 13.85 -2.99 31.77
N VAL A 578 12.68 -2.36 31.68
CA VAL A 578 11.68 -2.61 30.64
C VAL A 578 11.98 -1.74 29.42
N GLY A 579 12.02 -2.37 28.25
CA GLY A 579 12.26 -1.73 26.95
C GLY A 579 13.73 -1.50 26.62
N LYS A 580 14.66 -2.31 27.15
CA LYS A 580 16.10 -2.13 26.90
C LYS A 580 16.51 -2.35 25.44
N ALA A 581 15.81 -3.20 24.69
CA ALA A 581 16.05 -3.41 23.25
C ALA A 581 15.08 -2.64 22.34
N ASN A 582 14.09 -1.95 22.91
CA ASN A 582 13.02 -1.23 22.21
C ASN A 582 13.16 0.30 22.33
N ARG A 583 14.31 0.79 22.83
CA ARG A 583 14.65 2.20 22.98
C ARG A 583 15.66 2.63 21.93
#